data_AF-A0A2C9L6G8-F1
#
_entry.id   AF-A0A2C9L6G8-F1
#
_cell.length_a   1.000
_cell.length_b   1.000
_cell.length_c   1.000
_cell.angle_alpha   90.00
_cell.angle_beta   90.00
_cell.angle_gamma   90.00
#
_symmetry.space_group_name_H-M   'P 1'
#
loop_
_entity.id
_entity.type
_entity.pdbx_description
1 polymer ?
#
loop_
_entity_poly.entity_id
_entity_poly.type
_entity_poly.pdbx_seq_one_letter_code
_entity_poly.pdbx_strand_id
1 'polypeptide(L)'
;MLAGVCAILFGFLGQGPPGTPFIVMSFLVRAVEAIGVAAFSTASFAIVSNEFPYHIGSVFATLETCVGIGLMIGPTIGGALYELGGFGMPFWIIGVIICSSGLTIMICLPHPQDTLKQKNGSILSLFRSVMVWVSSLSIFAGACGISYLNPTLSDHLDQVYMPYWLQCGDTSVTGKTFSHPY
;
A
#
# COMPACT_ATOMS: atom_id res chain seq x y z
N MET A 1 -1.01 -4.38 -13.39
CA MET A 1 -0.16 -3.62 -14.33
C MET A 1 0.07 -2.18 -13.89
N LEU A 2 -0.97 -1.37 -13.63
CA LEU A 2 -0.79 0.03 -13.20
C LEU A 2 0.18 0.17 -12.01
N ALA A 3 -0.03 -0.61 -10.95
CA ALA A 3 0.85 -0.64 -9.78
C ALA A 3 2.30 -1.05 -10.12
N GLY A 4 2.49 -1.98 -11.07
CA GLY A 4 3.83 -2.42 -11.51
C GLY A 4 4.57 -1.33 -12.29
N VAL A 5 3.86 -0.62 -13.17
CA VAL A 5 4.42 0.54 -13.90
C VAL A 5 4.76 1.67 -12.93
N CYS A 6 3.90 1.96 -11.95
CA CYS A 6 4.16 2.92 -10.88
C CYS A 6 5.39 2.53 -10.05
N ALA A 7 5.57 1.24 -9.72
CA ALA A 7 6.73 0.75 -8.97
C ALA A 7 8.04 0.92 -9.76
N ILE A 8 8.05 0.62 -11.07
CA ILE A 8 9.22 0.82 -11.93
C ILE A 8 9.57 2.30 -12.04
N LEU A 9 8.56 3.17 -12.23
CA LEU A 9 8.73 4.63 -12.25
C LEU A 9 9.31 5.15 -10.94
N PHE A 10 8.89 4.60 -9.79
CA PHE A 10 9.47 4.93 -8.48
C PHE A 10 10.95 4.53 -8.36
N GLY A 11 11.31 3.35 -8.86
CA GLY A 11 12.71 2.89 -8.88
C GLY A 11 13.62 3.79 -9.70
N PHE A 12 13.13 4.30 -10.83
CA PHE A 12 13.84 5.31 -11.64
C PHE A 12 13.90 6.68 -10.96
N LEU A 13 12.84 7.06 -10.25
CA LEU A 13 12.81 8.33 -9.52
C LEU A 13 13.84 8.39 -8.38
N GLY A 14 14.17 7.23 -7.78
CA GLY A 14 15.22 7.12 -6.78
C GLY A 14 16.63 7.49 -7.26
N GLN A 15 16.85 7.55 -8.57
CA GLN A 15 18.12 7.98 -9.17
C GLN A 15 18.13 9.48 -9.53
N GLY A 16 17.00 10.18 -9.33
CA GLY A 16 16.86 11.60 -9.62
C GLY A 16 17.47 12.52 -8.54
N PRO A 17 17.69 13.81 -8.87
CA PRO A 17 18.27 14.78 -7.94
C PRO A 17 17.41 14.97 -6.67
N PRO A 18 18.02 15.08 -5.49
CA PRO A 18 17.30 15.22 -4.22
C PRO A 18 16.55 16.56 -4.16
N GLY A 19 15.32 16.55 -3.62
CA GLY A 19 14.57 17.76 -3.28
C GLY A 19 13.07 17.69 -3.52
N THR A 20 12.44 18.87 -3.63
CA THR A 20 11.01 19.07 -3.91
C THR A 20 10.45 18.31 -5.12
N PRO A 21 11.16 18.16 -6.28
CA PRO A 21 10.58 17.46 -7.43
C PRO A 21 10.36 15.95 -7.18
N PHE A 22 11.21 15.30 -6.37
CA PHE A 22 11.02 13.89 -5.99
C PHE A 22 9.73 13.71 -5.19
N ILE A 23 9.48 14.62 -4.24
CA ILE A 23 8.29 14.56 -3.36
C ILE A 23 7.01 14.74 -4.18
N VAL A 24 6.95 15.77 -5.04
CA VAL A 24 5.75 16.04 -5.87
C VAL A 24 5.43 14.87 -6.77
N MET A 25 6.43 14.32 -7.44
CA MET A 25 6.22 13.21 -8.37
C MET A 25 5.90 11.90 -7.64
N SER A 26 6.46 11.68 -6.46
CA SER A 26 6.09 10.59 -5.55
C SER A 26 4.60 10.63 -5.20
N PHE A 27 4.06 11.81 -4.85
CA PHE A 27 2.63 11.97 -4.60
C PHE A 27 1.77 11.67 -5.83
N LEU A 28 2.18 12.13 -7.02
CA LEU A 28 1.45 11.84 -8.26
C LEU A 28 1.40 10.33 -8.56
N VAL A 29 2.54 9.65 -8.46
CA VAL A 29 2.60 8.20 -8.71
C VAL A 29 1.78 7.44 -7.67
N ARG A 30 1.85 7.83 -6.40
CA ARG A 30 1.02 7.26 -5.32
C ARG A 30 -0.48 7.47 -5.55
N ALA A 31 -0.90 8.63 -6.03
CA ALA A 31 -2.31 8.89 -6.34
C ALA A 31 -2.82 7.97 -7.45
N VAL A 32 -2.04 7.81 -8.53
CA VAL A 32 -2.39 6.91 -9.64
C VAL A 32 -2.41 5.44 -9.18
N GLU A 33 -1.41 5.02 -8.41
CA GLU A 33 -1.35 3.68 -7.83
C GLU A 33 -2.57 3.38 -6.95
N ALA A 34 -2.96 4.32 -6.08
CA ALA A 34 -4.13 4.20 -5.21
C ALA A 34 -5.44 4.02 -5.99
N ILE A 35 -5.62 4.76 -7.09
CA ILE A 35 -6.79 4.60 -7.98
C ILE A 35 -6.82 3.20 -8.58
N GLY A 36 -5.66 2.69 -9.02
CA GLY A 36 -5.55 1.34 -9.57
C GLY A 36 -5.88 0.26 -8.55
N VAL A 37 -5.36 0.38 -7.32
CA VAL A 37 -5.63 -0.56 -6.23
C VAL A 37 -7.11 -0.52 -5.84
N ALA A 38 -7.72 0.66 -5.73
CA ALA A 38 -9.14 0.79 -5.42
C ALA A 38 -10.02 0.12 -6.49
N ALA A 39 -9.76 0.40 -7.77
CA ALA A 39 -10.47 -0.22 -8.88
C ALA A 39 -10.30 -1.74 -8.91
N PHE A 40 -9.07 -2.23 -8.67
CA PHE A 40 -8.78 -3.65 -8.60
C PHE A 40 -9.52 -4.34 -7.45
N SER A 41 -9.50 -3.76 -6.25
CA SER A 41 -10.22 -4.30 -5.09
C SER A 41 -11.72 -4.38 -5.38
N THR A 42 -12.34 -3.30 -5.89
CA THR A 42 -13.76 -3.30 -6.24
C THR A 42 -14.10 -4.34 -7.31
N ALA A 43 -13.31 -4.42 -8.38
CA ALA A 43 -13.51 -5.42 -9.44
C ALA A 43 -13.35 -6.85 -8.93
N SER A 44 -12.36 -7.11 -8.08
CA SER A 44 -12.15 -8.42 -7.46
C SER A 44 -13.34 -8.83 -6.59
N PHE A 45 -13.86 -7.91 -5.77
CA PHE A 45 -15.09 -8.14 -4.99
C PHE A 45 -16.27 -8.50 -5.89
N ALA A 46 -16.47 -7.75 -6.97
CA ALA A 46 -17.54 -8.00 -7.92
C ALA A 46 -17.41 -9.36 -8.61
N ILE A 47 -16.22 -9.71 -9.11
CA ILE A 47 -15.97 -10.97 -9.81
C ILE A 47 -16.21 -12.16 -8.89
N VAL A 48 -15.61 -12.17 -7.69
CA VAL A 48 -15.75 -13.29 -6.74
C VAL A 48 -17.22 -13.48 -6.33
N SER A 49 -17.95 -12.38 -6.12
CA SER A 49 -19.37 -12.43 -5.74
C SER A 49 -20.28 -12.99 -6.86
N ASN A 50 -19.90 -12.79 -8.13
CA ASN A 50 -20.63 -13.36 -9.27
C ASN A 50 -20.25 -14.81 -9.55
N GLU A 51 -18.97 -15.18 -9.42
CA GLU A 51 -18.49 -16.52 -9.76
C GLU A 51 -18.83 -17.56 -8.67
N PHE A 52 -18.74 -17.18 -7.39
CA PHE A 52 -18.95 -18.10 -6.27
C PHE A 52 -20.00 -17.60 -5.26
N PRO A 53 -21.27 -17.45 -5.67
CA PRO A 53 -22.32 -16.84 -4.84
C PRO A 53 -22.61 -17.58 -3.52
N TYR A 54 -22.33 -18.88 -3.46
CA TYR A 54 -22.55 -19.68 -2.25
C TYR A 54 -21.38 -19.70 -1.25
N HIS A 55 -20.16 -19.36 -1.70
CA HIS A 55 -18.94 -19.52 -0.89
C HIS A 55 -18.06 -18.26 -0.83
N ILE A 56 -18.68 -17.09 -1.01
CA ILE A 56 -18.01 -15.78 -1.07
C ILE A 56 -17.07 -15.58 0.14
N GLY A 57 -17.55 -15.84 1.36
CA GLY A 57 -16.77 -15.63 2.59
C GLY A 57 -15.52 -16.51 2.70
N SER A 58 -15.60 -17.78 2.27
CA SER A 58 -14.45 -18.68 2.32
C SER A 58 -13.39 -18.29 1.31
N VAL A 59 -13.79 -17.89 0.10
CA VAL A 59 -12.86 -17.42 -0.94
C VAL A 59 -12.17 -16.13 -0.49
N PHE A 60 -12.91 -15.17 0.09
CA PHE A 60 -12.30 -13.97 0.65
C PHE A 60 -11.36 -14.26 1.80
N ALA A 61 -11.71 -15.19 2.69
CA ALA A 61 -10.82 -15.58 3.78
C ALA A 61 -9.50 -16.12 3.25
N THR A 62 -9.52 -16.98 2.22
CA THR A 62 -8.29 -17.48 1.59
C THR A 62 -7.49 -16.36 0.92
N LEU A 63 -8.14 -15.46 0.17
CA LEU A 63 -7.47 -14.31 -0.45
C LEU A 63 -6.80 -13.40 0.59
N GLU A 64 -7.50 -13.08 1.68
CA GLU A 64 -6.96 -12.27 2.79
C GLU A 64 -5.80 -12.99 3.49
N THR A 65 -5.84 -14.32 3.65
CA THR A 65 -4.67 -15.05 4.18
C THR A 65 -3.46 -14.93 3.27
N CYS A 66 -3.64 -14.99 1.94
CA CYS A 66 -2.56 -14.77 0.99
C CYS A 66 -2.00 -13.34 1.09
N VAL A 67 -2.87 -12.32 1.25
CA VAL A 67 -2.46 -10.93 1.47
C VAL A 67 -1.66 -10.81 2.78
N GLY A 68 -2.13 -11.42 3.87
CA GLY A 68 -1.45 -11.44 5.16
C GLY A 68 -0.05 -12.06 5.08
N ILE A 69 0.09 -13.19 4.38
CA ILE A 69 1.39 -13.83 4.14
C ILE A 69 2.31 -12.89 3.33
N GLY A 70 1.77 -12.22 2.31
CA GLY A 70 2.50 -11.24 1.52
C GLY A 70 3.01 -10.06 2.36
N LEU A 71 2.21 -9.57 3.31
CA LEU A 71 2.60 -8.49 4.22
C LEU A 71 3.69 -8.91 5.22
N MET A 72 3.72 -10.18 5.63
CA MET A 72 4.77 -10.72 6.51
C MET A 72 6.10 -10.90 5.77
N ILE A 73 6.05 -11.49 4.57
CA ILE A 73 7.25 -11.84 3.79
C ILE A 73 7.81 -10.62 3.05
N GLY A 74 6.96 -9.65 2.70
CA GLY A 74 7.29 -8.47 1.90
C GLY A 74 8.48 -7.68 2.43
N PRO A 75 8.49 -7.23 3.71
CA PRO A 75 9.61 -6.49 4.29
C PRO A 75 10.92 -7.28 4.32
N THR A 76 10.85 -8.59 4.61
CA THR A 76 12.04 -9.45 4.66
C THR A 76 12.70 -9.59 3.29
N ILE A 77 11.90 -9.88 2.25
CA ILE A 77 12.42 -9.98 0.87
C ILE A 77 12.88 -8.61 0.37
N GLY A 78 12.10 -7.55 0.62
CA GLY A 78 12.44 -6.18 0.21
C GLY A 78 13.74 -5.68 0.83
N GLY A 79 13.96 -5.94 2.12
CA GLY A 79 15.19 -5.60 2.84
C GLY A 79 16.40 -6.37 2.30
N ALA A 80 16.27 -7.67 2.07
CA ALA A 80 17.34 -8.48 1.48
C ALA A 80 17.73 -7.99 0.07
N LEU A 81 16.75 -7.63 -0.77
CA LEU A 81 16.99 -7.06 -2.11
C LEU A 81 17.65 -5.69 -2.03
N TYR A 82 17.33 -4.89 -1.01
CA TYR A 82 17.95 -3.60 -0.77
C TYR A 82 19.43 -3.73 -0.37
N GLU A 83 19.77 -4.70 0.49
CA GLU A 83 21.18 -4.96 0.87
C GLU A 83 22.04 -5.44 -0.31
N LEU A 84 21.47 -6.21 -1.23
CA LEU A 84 22.21 -6.79 -2.35
C LEU A 84 22.52 -5.81 -3.50
N GLY A 85 21.69 -4.80 -3.73
CA GLY A 85 21.94 -3.86 -4.83
C GLY A 85 21.30 -2.48 -4.68
N GLY A 86 21.09 -2.07 -3.43
CA GLY A 86 20.71 -0.72 -3.07
C GLY A 86 19.25 -0.37 -3.38
N PHE A 87 18.97 0.93 -3.41
CA PHE A 87 17.62 1.48 -3.43
C PHE A 87 16.78 1.05 -4.65
N GLY A 88 17.38 0.89 -5.84
CA GLY A 88 16.63 0.63 -7.08
C GLY A 88 16.18 -0.83 -7.30
N MET A 89 16.94 -1.79 -6.79
CA MET A 89 16.73 -3.22 -7.06
C MET A 89 15.38 -3.79 -6.60
N PRO A 90 14.90 -3.55 -5.37
CA PRO A 90 13.59 -4.05 -4.96
C PRO A 90 12.45 -3.53 -5.84
N PHE A 91 12.50 -2.27 -6.25
CA PHE A 91 11.45 -1.67 -7.08
C PHE A 91 11.41 -2.22 -8.50
N TRP A 92 12.56 -2.46 -9.12
CA TRP A 92 12.60 -3.03 -10.47
C TRP A 92 12.13 -4.48 -10.48
N ILE A 93 12.62 -5.31 -9.56
CA ILE A 93 12.25 -6.73 -9.51
C ILE A 93 10.75 -6.88 -9.22
N ILE A 94 10.24 -6.20 -8.20
CA ILE A 94 8.82 -6.24 -7.84
C ILE A 94 7.96 -5.67 -8.98
N GLY A 95 8.39 -4.57 -9.59
CA GLY A 95 7.70 -3.95 -10.71
C GLY A 95 7.54 -4.88 -11.92
N VAL A 96 8.60 -5.60 -12.30
CA VAL A 96 8.56 -6.59 -13.40
C VAL A 96 7.68 -7.78 -13.05
N ILE A 97 7.74 -8.29 -11.81
CA ILE A 97 6.88 -9.38 -11.35
C ILE A 97 5.39 -8.97 -11.42
N ILE A 98 5.04 -7.76 -10.99
CA ILE A 98 3.66 -7.26 -11.04
C ILE A 98 3.18 -6.99 -12.47
N CYS A 99 4.08 -6.53 -13.35
CA CYS A 99 3.75 -6.34 -14.75
C CYS A 99 3.52 -7.68 -15.46
N SER A 100 4.38 -8.67 -15.22
CA SER A 100 4.24 -10.02 -15.79
C SER A 100 2.99 -10.73 -15.27
N SER A 101 2.67 -10.66 -13.98
CA SER A 101 1.44 -11.22 -13.44
C SER A 101 0.19 -10.58 -14.06
N GLY A 102 0.20 -9.26 -14.25
CA GLY A 102 -0.87 -8.55 -14.95
C GLY A 102 -1.04 -8.97 -16.41
N LEU A 103 0.06 -9.23 -17.11
CA LEU A 103 0.03 -9.74 -18.49
C LEU A 103 -0.55 -11.17 -18.54
N THR A 104 -0.13 -12.04 -17.62
CA THR A 104 -0.67 -13.40 -17.50
C THR A 104 -2.16 -13.38 -17.23
N ILE A 105 -2.65 -12.49 -16.36
CA ILE A 105 -4.09 -12.33 -16.11
C ILE A 105 -4.81 -11.90 -17.39
N MET A 106 -4.28 -10.97 -18.17
CA MET A 106 -4.93 -10.58 -19.44
C MET A 106 -5.01 -11.70 -20.47
N ILE A 107 -4.03 -12.61 -20.50
CA ILE A 107 -4.03 -13.74 -21.44
C ILE A 107 -4.93 -14.88 -20.93
N CYS A 108 -4.93 -15.12 -19.62
CA CYS A 108 -5.58 -16.27 -19.00
C CYS A 108 -7.03 -16.02 -18.61
N LEU A 109 -7.42 -14.76 -18.35
CA LEU A 109 -8.78 -14.41 -17.95
C LEU A 109 -9.66 -14.30 -19.21
N PRO A 110 -10.55 -15.28 -19.48
CA PRO A 110 -11.48 -15.19 -20.59
C PRO A 110 -12.41 -13.99 -20.39
N HIS A 111 -12.76 -13.33 -21.51
CA HIS A 111 -13.63 -12.16 -21.50
C HIS A 111 -14.94 -12.50 -20.78
N PRO A 112 -15.35 -11.74 -19.75
CA PRO A 112 -16.65 -11.92 -19.13
C PRO A 112 -17.71 -11.80 -20.22
N GLN A 113 -18.50 -12.86 -20.42
CA GLN A 113 -19.62 -12.80 -21.36
C GLN A 113 -20.62 -11.79 -20.82
N ASP A 114 -20.66 -10.62 -21.47
CA ASP A 114 -21.51 -9.50 -21.11
C ASP A 114 -22.98 -9.95 -21.00
N THR A 115 -23.41 -10.18 -19.76
CA THR A 115 -24.81 -10.02 -19.36
C THR A 115 -24.93 -8.83 -18.42
N LEU A 116 -24.06 -7.82 -18.58
CA LEU A 116 -24.21 -6.54 -17.90
C LEU A 116 -25.35 -5.78 -18.56
N LYS A 117 -26.59 -6.11 -18.16
CA LYS A 117 -27.66 -5.12 -18.17
C LYS A 117 -27.15 -3.94 -17.36
N GLN A 118 -26.70 -2.90 -18.07
CA GLN A 118 -26.35 -1.60 -17.51
C GLN A 118 -27.58 -1.04 -16.81
N LYS A 119 -27.80 -1.47 -15.57
CA LYS A 119 -28.80 -0.85 -14.73
C LYS A 119 -28.17 0.47 -14.33
N ASN A 120 -28.68 1.57 -14.89
CA ASN A 120 -28.46 2.92 -14.41
C ASN A 120 -29.03 3.06 -12.98
N GLY A 121 -28.49 2.28 -12.04
CA GLY A 121 -28.71 2.46 -10.63
C GLY A 121 -27.92 3.68 -10.22
N SER A 122 -28.63 4.70 -9.74
CA SER A 122 -28.03 5.95 -9.28
C SER A 122 -27.01 5.64 -8.17
N ILE A 123 -25.72 5.82 -8.44
CA ILE A 123 -24.64 5.63 -7.45
C ILE A 123 -24.85 6.59 -6.26
N LEU A 124 -25.44 7.76 -6.53
CA LEU A 124 -25.89 8.70 -5.49
C LEU A 124 -26.98 8.13 -4.58
N SER A 125 -27.79 7.18 -5.04
CA SER A 125 -28.80 6.53 -4.20
C SER A 125 -28.19 5.54 -3.19
N LEU A 126 -27.00 4.99 -3.47
CA LEU A 126 -26.26 4.15 -2.53
C LEU A 126 -25.72 4.96 -1.35
N PHE A 127 -25.22 6.18 -1.61
CA PHE A 127 -24.81 7.12 -0.55
C PHE A 127 -25.96 7.58 0.35
N ARG A 128 -27.22 7.39 -0.08
CA ARG A 128 -28.39 7.69 0.74
C ARG A 128 -28.71 6.60 1.76
N SER A 129 -28.13 5.41 1.64
CA SER A 129 -28.37 4.30 2.55
C SER A 129 -27.56 4.43 3.84
N VAL A 130 -28.24 4.42 4.99
CA VAL A 130 -27.62 4.42 6.33
C VAL A 130 -26.63 3.27 6.52
N MET A 131 -26.88 2.11 5.90
CA MET A 131 -26.01 0.93 6.06
C MET A 131 -24.61 1.16 5.47
N VAL A 132 -24.51 1.94 4.39
CA VAL A 132 -23.23 2.31 3.76
C VAL A 132 -22.43 3.26 4.65
N TRP A 133 -23.12 4.17 5.35
CA TRP A 133 -22.48 5.07 6.32
C TRP A 133 -21.96 4.31 7.54
N VAL A 134 -22.73 3.35 8.05
CA VAL A 134 -22.32 2.53 9.20
C VAL A 134 -21.08 1.67 8.84
N SER A 135 -21.06 1.04 7.65
CA SER A 135 -19.89 0.27 7.22
C SER A 135 -18.68 1.15 6.92
N SER A 136 -18.89 2.34 6.34
CA SER A 136 -17.80 3.29 6.10
C SER A 136 -17.18 3.79 7.42
N LEU A 137 -18.01 4.06 8.43
CA LEU A 137 -17.55 4.49 9.74
C LEU A 137 -16.76 3.39 10.46
N SER A 138 -17.20 2.13 10.37
CA SER A 138 -16.48 1.02 10.99
C SER A 138 -15.13 0.77 10.32
N ILE A 139 -15.07 0.82 8.98
CA ILE A 139 -13.82 0.72 8.23
C ILE A 139 -12.90 1.88 8.59
N PHE A 140 -13.42 3.10 8.68
CA PHE A 140 -12.64 4.28 9.03
C PHE A 140 -12.08 4.20 10.45
N ALA A 141 -12.89 3.82 11.44
CA ALA A 141 -12.44 3.63 12.82
C ALA A 141 -11.36 2.55 12.92
N GLY A 142 -11.52 1.43 12.21
CA GLY A 142 -10.50 0.37 12.13
C GLY A 142 -9.20 0.86 11.50
N ALA A 143 -9.28 1.58 10.38
CA ALA A 143 -8.12 2.14 9.68
C ALA A 143 -7.37 3.15 10.56
N CYS A 144 -8.07 4.03 11.28
CA CYS A 144 -7.48 4.95 12.24
C CYS A 144 -6.78 4.20 13.38
N GLY A 145 -7.39 3.14 13.90
CA GLY A 145 -6.77 2.30 14.93
C GLY A 145 -5.44 1.69 14.48
N ILE A 146 -5.43 1.04 13.30
CA ILE A 146 -4.21 0.46 12.72
C ILE A 146 -3.16 1.55 12.44
N SER A 147 -3.59 2.69 11.90
CA SER A 147 -2.70 3.81 11.57
C SER A 147 -2.08 4.47 12.80
N TYR A 148 -2.78 4.46 13.94
CA TYR A 148 -2.25 4.96 15.21
C TYR A 148 -1.34 3.94 15.91
N LEU A 149 -1.69 2.65 15.81
CA LEU A 149 -0.91 1.55 16.37
C LEU A 149 0.48 1.46 15.73
N ASN A 150 0.59 1.67 14.42
CA ASN A 150 1.86 1.52 13.71
C ASN A 150 2.98 2.44 14.23
N PRO A 151 2.81 3.78 14.32
CA PRO A 151 3.83 4.66 14.89
C PRO A 151 4.03 4.45 16.40
N THR A 152 2.94 4.20 17.14
CA THR A 152 3.02 3.96 18.59
C THR A 152 3.83 2.70 18.92
N LEU A 153 3.66 1.63 18.13
CA LEU A 153 4.42 0.40 18.27
C LEU A 153 5.91 0.63 17.97
N SER A 154 6.23 1.40 16.93
CA SER A 154 7.61 1.78 16.59
C SER A 154 8.28 2.57 17.72
N ASP A 155 7.63 3.61 18.24
CA ASP A 155 8.18 4.42 19.34
C ASP A 155 8.42 3.60 20.62
N HIS A 156 7.49 2.69 20.96
CA HIS A 156 7.67 1.83 22.14
C HIS A 156 8.72 0.74 21.95
N LEU A 157 8.87 0.20 20.74
CA LEU A 157 9.97 -0.73 20.44
C LEU A 157 11.32 -0.02 20.58
N ASP A 158 11.46 1.21 20.09
CA ASP A 158 12.70 1.98 20.22
C ASP A 158 13.02 2.33 21.68
N GLN A 159 12.02 2.68 22.49
CA GLN A 159 12.22 2.94 23.92
C GLN A 159 12.68 1.71 24.72
N VAL A 160 12.26 0.50 24.32
CA VAL A 160 12.63 -0.76 25.01
C VAL A 160 13.98 -1.29 24.52
N TYR A 161 14.33 -1.07 23.25
CA TYR A 161 15.57 -1.54 22.65
C TYR A 161 16.74 -0.54 22.73
N MET A 162 16.50 0.75 22.99
CA MET A 162 17.57 1.72 23.23
C MET A 162 18.21 1.54 24.61
N PRO A 163 19.48 1.11 24.72
CA PRO A 163 20.17 1.08 25.99
C PRO A 163 20.40 2.52 26.49
N TYR A 164 20.24 2.71 27.81
CA TYR A 164 20.40 3.94 28.59
C TYR A 164 21.70 4.75 28.34
N TRP A 165 22.69 4.19 27.64
CA TRP A 165 23.92 4.88 27.26
C TRP A 165 23.82 5.74 25.98
N LEU A 166 22.87 5.49 25.07
CA LEU A 166 22.67 6.31 23.86
C LEU A 166 21.98 7.65 24.17
N GLN A 167 21.19 7.71 25.24
CA GLN A 167 20.48 8.92 25.65
C GLN A 167 21.40 9.99 26.29
N CYS A 168 22.60 9.60 26.75
CA CYS A 168 23.64 10.53 27.20
C CYS A 168 24.50 11.10 26.05
N GLY A 169 24.46 10.50 24.85
CA GLY A 169 25.24 10.96 23.69
C GLY A 169 24.67 12.21 23.01
N ASP A 170 23.34 12.33 22.94
CA ASP A 170 22.70 13.43 22.18
C ASP A 170 22.49 14.71 22.99
N THR A 171 22.54 14.65 24.32
CA THR A 171 22.52 15.87 25.16
C THR A 171 23.85 16.64 25.13
N SER A 172 24.95 16.02 24.67
CA SER A 172 26.24 16.71 24.53
C SER A 172 26.45 17.36 23.15
N VAL A 173 25.68 16.99 22.13
CA VAL A 173 25.75 17.62 20.78
C VAL A 173 24.69 18.72 20.60
N THR A 174 23.55 18.64 21.29
CA THR A 174 22.47 19.65 21.21
C THR A 174 22.68 20.86 22.14
N GLY A 175 23.73 20.86 22.96
CA GLY A 175 24.06 21.92 23.92
C GLY A 175 25.01 23.02 23.43
N LYS A 176 25.40 23.06 22.14
CA LYS A 176 26.46 23.97 21.65
C LYS A 176 26.15 24.82 20.40
N THR A 177 24.89 25.01 20.01
CA THR A 177 24.54 25.87 18.85
C THR A 177 23.50 26.94 19.14
N PHE A 178 23.43 27.43 20.38
CA PHE A 178 22.63 28.62 20.69
C PHE A 178 23.34 29.55 21.68
N SER A 179 24.43 30.20 21.23
CA SER A 179 24.89 31.45 21.84
C SER A 179 25.91 32.22 20.99
N HIS A 180 25.40 33.33 20.45
CA HIS A 180 26.05 34.60 20.11
C HIS A 180 26.65 34.85 18.70
N PRO A 181 26.57 36.13 18.25
CA PRO A 181 26.53 36.58 16.87
C PRO A 181 27.86 37.26 16.48
N TYR A 182 27.82 37.88 15.29
CA TYR A 182 28.85 38.62 14.55
C TYR A 182 29.64 37.76 13.55
#